data_AF-A0A483AAP5-F1
#
_entry.id   AF-A0A483AAP5-F1
#
_cell.length_a   1.000
_cell.length_b   1.000
_cell.length_c   1.000
_cell.angle_alpha   90.00
_cell.angle_beta   90.00
_cell.angle_gamma   90.00
#
_symmetry.space_group_name_H-M   'P 1'
#
loop_
_entity.id
_entity.type
_entity.pdbx_description
1 polymer ?
#
loop_
_entity_poly.entity_id
_entity_poly.type
_entity_poly.pdbx_seq_one_letter_code
_entity_poly.pdbx_strand_id
1 'polypeptide(L)'
;MADSLSRELVFINFCNFSLAGNKPDVTTIGRFRTKLSKQNLFDRLLSSINTMLENNQLKLSNGKHVAIDATLIQSARCAKKTITTHKNNEVYEIDSDPVQYSDDKEARWTFKAGKYTYGYSSVVTTDANGLINKATIHPANNSEMTYFKENIKQAQAYEFYMTKGQPLKLIAKHLKHKN
;
A
#
# COMPACT_ATOMS: atom_id res chain seq x y z
N MET A 1 -6.94 -22.14 -17.84
CA MET A 1 -8.41 -21.95 -17.91
C MET A 1 -9.12 -22.52 -16.66
N ALA A 2 -8.87 -23.78 -16.25
CA ALA A 2 -9.49 -24.37 -15.05
C ALA A 2 -9.29 -23.54 -13.76
N ASP A 3 -8.11 -22.94 -13.59
CA ASP A 3 -7.77 -22.15 -12.40
C ASP A 3 -8.41 -20.74 -12.36
N SER A 4 -8.87 -20.23 -13.50
CA SER A 4 -9.61 -18.95 -13.54
C SER A 4 -11.07 -19.15 -13.16
N LEU A 5 -11.64 -20.27 -13.59
CA LEU A 5 -13.04 -20.63 -13.36
C LEU A 5 -13.28 -20.99 -11.89
N SER A 6 -12.37 -21.77 -11.29
CA SER A 6 -12.41 -22.08 -9.85
C SER A 6 -12.39 -20.82 -8.98
N ARG A 7 -11.48 -19.88 -9.27
CA ARG A 7 -11.39 -18.60 -8.56
C ARG A 7 -12.67 -17.77 -8.68
N GLU A 8 -13.26 -17.73 -9.88
CA GLU A 8 -14.50 -16.98 -10.11
C GLU A 8 -15.68 -17.59 -9.34
N LEU A 9 -15.78 -18.92 -9.29
CA LEU A 9 -16.81 -19.62 -8.52
C LEU A 9 -16.68 -19.37 -7.01
N VAL A 10 -15.46 -19.41 -6.48
CA VAL A 10 -15.21 -19.10 -5.06
C VAL A 10 -15.64 -17.67 -4.74
N PHE A 11 -15.35 -16.71 -5.62
CA PHE A 11 -15.75 -15.32 -5.42
C PHE A 11 -17.26 -15.14 -5.46
N ILE A 12 -17.96 -15.76 -6.42
CA ILE A 12 -19.42 -15.74 -6.51
C ILE A 12 -20.03 -16.28 -5.22
N ASN A 13 -19.55 -17.43 -4.75
CA ASN A 13 -20.03 -18.03 -3.50
C ASN A 13 -19.75 -17.14 -2.29
N PHE A 14 -18.55 -16.57 -2.20
CA PHE A 14 -18.15 -15.68 -1.10
C PHE A 14 -18.99 -14.40 -1.04
N CYS A 15 -19.25 -13.77 -2.19
CA CYS A 15 -20.08 -12.57 -2.28
C CYS A 15 -21.58 -12.86 -2.28
N ASN A 16 -21.97 -14.13 -2.19
CA ASN A 16 -23.36 -14.60 -2.29
C ASN A 16 -24.05 -14.08 -3.56
N PHE A 17 -23.32 -14.06 -4.69
CA PHE A 17 -23.88 -13.73 -5.99
C PHE A 17 -24.55 -14.96 -6.61
N SER A 18 -25.58 -14.72 -7.41
CA SER A 18 -26.20 -15.79 -8.20
C SER A 18 -25.26 -16.21 -9.33
N LEU A 19 -25.14 -17.52 -9.55
CA LEU A 19 -24.33 -18.09 -10.62
C LEU A 19 -24.81 -17.65 -12.02
N ALA A 20 -26.11 -17.41 -12.17
CA ALA A 20 -26.74 -16.95 -13.40
C ALA A 20 -27.16 -15.47 -13.35
N GLY A 21 -26.88 -14.77 -12.24
CA GLY A 21 -27.31 -13.39 -12.02
C GLY A 21 -26.32 -12.36 -12.56
N ASN A 22 -26.78 -11.10 -12.64
CA ASN A 22 -25.91 -9.98 -12.96
C ASN A 22 -24.91 -9.73 -11.83
N LYS A 23 -23.63 -9.93 -12.12
CA LYS A 23 -22.51 -9.53 -11.27
C LYS A 23 -22.01 -8.13 -11.65
N PRO A 24 -21.40 -7.38 -10.71
CA PRO A 24 -20.78 -6.10 -11.04
C PRO A 24 -19.74 -6.28 -12.14
N ASP A 25 -19.86 -5.51 -13.22
CA ASP A 25 -18.86 -5.45 -14.27
C ASP A 25 -17.69 -4.51 -13.88
N VAL A 26 -16.66 -4.47 -14.73
CA VAL A 26 -15.49 -3.61 -14.50
C VAL A 26 -15.88 -2.14 -14.37
N THR A 27 -16.91 -1.68 -15.09
CA THR A 27 -17.37 -0.29 -15.02
C THR A 27 -18.05 0.01 -13.69
N THR A 28 -18.86 -0.91 -13.17
CA THR A 28 -19.52 -0.81 -11.86
C THR A 28 -18.49 -0.76 -10.74
N ILE A 29 -17.51 -1.68 -10.76
CA ILE A 29 -16.42 -1.70 -9.77
C ILE A 29 -15.61 -0.40 -9.82
N GLY A 30 -15.32 0.11 -11.03
CA GLY A 30 -14.63 1.38 -11.24
C GLY A 30 -15.38 2.57 -10.62
N ARG A 31 -16.68 2.70 -10.89
CA ARG A 31 -17.53 3.76 -10.32
C ARG A 31 -17.62 3.66 -8.79
N PHE A 32 -17.75 2.45 -8.25
CA PHE A 32 -17.75 2.21 -6.82
C PHE A 32 -16.44 2.69 -6.17
N ARG A 33 -15.30 2.30 -6.75
CA ARG A 33 -13.97 2.75 -6.29
C ARG A 33 -13.84 4.27 -6.32
N THR A 34 -14.22 4.91 -7.43
CA THR A 34 -14.17 6.38 -7.55
C THR A 34 -15.04 7.06 -6.51
N LYS A 35 -16.22 6.52 -6.20
CA LYS A 35 -17.12 7.08 -5.18
C LYS A 35 -16.51 6.96 -3.77
N LEU A 36 -15.93 5.82 -3.43
CA LEU A 36 -15.23 5.62 -2.16
C LEU A 36 -14.04 6.58 -1.99
N SER A 37 -13.24 6.79 -3.06
CA SER A 37 -12.11 7.72 -3.04
C SER A 37 -12.58 9.15 -2.81
N LYS A 38 -13.57 9.63 -3.58
CA LYS A 38 -14.11 10.99 -3.45
C LYS A 38 -14.68 11.30 -2.06
N GLN A 39 -15.17 10.27 -1.37
CA GLN A 39 -15.77 10.39 -0.04
C GLN A 39 -14.80 10.02 1.10
N ASN A 40 -13.54 9.71 0.81
CA ASN A 40 -12.54 9.28 1.79
C ASN A 40 -13.01 8.11 2.67
N LEU A 41 -13.71 7.13 2.08
CA LEU A 41 -14.35 6.02 2.82
C LEU A 41 -13.50 4.75 2.91
N PHE A 42 -12.38 4.65 2.20
CA PHE A 42 -11.56 3.44 2.17
C PHE A 42 -11.07 3.02 3.55
N ASP A 43 -10.47 3.95 4.30
CA ASP A 43 -9.95 3.67 5.64
C ASP A 43 -11.07 3.23 6.60
N ARG A 44 -12.24 3.87 6.53
CA ARG A 44 -13.39 3.54 7.35
C ARG A 44 -13.94 2.14 7.03
N LEU A 45 -14.03 1.82 5.74
CA LEU A 45 -14.50 0.51 5.28
C LEU A 45 -13.53 -0.60 5.71
N LEU A 46 -12.22 -0.40 5.48
CA LEU A 46 -11.19 -1.35 5.91
C LEU A 46 -11.21 -1.54 7.43
N SER A 47 -11.34 -0.46 8.21
CA SER A 47 -11.46 -0.56 9.66
C SER A 47 -12.67 -1.38 10.09
N SER A 48 -13.81 -1.20 9.43
CA SER A 48 -15.04 -1.93 9.75
C SER A 48 -14.89 -3.43 9.43
N ILE A 49 -14.28 -3.76 8.29
CA ILE A 49 -13.95 -5.15 7.93
C ILE A 49 -13.00 -5.76 8.97
N ASN A 50 -11.95 -5.04 9.35
CA ASN A 50 -11.00 -5.51 10.37
C ASN A 50 -11.68 -5.77 11.71
N THR A 51 -12.56 -4.88 12.18
CA THR A 51 -13.36 -5.12 13.40
C THR A 51 -14.26 -6.34 13.27
N MET A 52 -14.91 -6.54 12.12
CA MET A 52 -15.71 -7.74 11.88
C MET A 52 -14.86 -9.01 11.93
N LEU A 53 -13.68 -9.01 11.30
CA LEU A 53 -12.77 -10.16 11.32
C LEU A 53 -12.28 -10.46 12.73
N GLU A 54 -11.93 -9.44 13.52
CA GLU A 54 -11.52 -9.60 14.92
C GLU A 54 -12.65 -10.16 15.78
N ASN A 55 -13.87 -9.63 15.65
CA ASN A 55 -15.04 -10.13 16.38
C ASN A 55 -15.38 -11.59 16.05
N ASN A 56 -15.08 -12.04 14.83
CA ASN A 56 -15.25 -13.43 14.40
C ASN A 56 -14.01 -14.30 14.66
N GLN A 57 -12.99 -13.78 15.36
CA GLN A 57 -11.73 -14.49 15.67
C GLN A 57 -10.96 -14.95 14.41
N LEU A 58 -11.24 -14.32 13.27
CA LEU A 58 -10.55 -14.56 12.00
C LEU A 58 -9.29 -13.70 11.85
N LYS A 59 -9.09 -12.75 12.75
CA LYS A 59 -7.96 -11.83 12.80
C LYS A 59 -7.44 -11.70 14.22
N LEU A 60 -6.12 -11.62 14.37
CA LEU A 60 -5.49 -11.58 15.70
C LEU A 60 -5.70 -10.21 16.37
N SER A 61 -6.40 -10.21 17.51
CA SER A 61 -6.79 -9.01 18.24
C SER A 61 -5.91 -8.66 19.46
N ASN A 62 -5.22 -9.63 20.07
CA ASN A 62 -4.56 -9.41 21.36
C ASN A 62 -3.03 -9.43 21.22
N GLY A 63 -2.36 -8.37 21.69
CA GLY A 63 -0.90 -8.32 21.77
C GLY A 63 -0.16 -8.13 20.44
N LYS A 64 -0.65 -7.25 19.58
CA LYS A 64 -0.46 -7.42 18.14
C LYS A 64 1.01 -7.32 17.71
N HIS A 65 1.52 -8.43 17.18
CA HIS A 65 2.68 -8.46 16.30
C HIS A 65 2.29 -7.80 14.98
N VAL A 66 3.05 -6.80 14.55
CA VAL A 66 2.75 -6.07 13.31
C VAL A 66 3.94 -6.13 12.37
N ALA A 67 3.74 -6.73 11.21
CA ALA A 67 4.70 -6.59 10.13
C ALA A 67 4.44 -5.27 9.40
N ILE A 68 5.50 -4.51 9.15
CA ILE A 68 5.46 -3.28 8.36
C ILE A 68 6.33 -3.53 7.13
N ASP A 69 5.70 -3.48 5.96
CA ASP A 69 6.38 -3.57 4.68
C ASP A 69 6.20 -2.30 3.87
N ALA A 70 7.23 -1.96 3.10
CA ALA A 70 7.29 -0.79 2.24
C ALA A 70 7.55 -1.24 0.80
N THR A 71 6.58 -1.01 -0.08
CA THR A 71 6.66 -1.43 -1.47
C THR A 71 6.54 -0.21 -2.41
N LEU A 72 7.43 -0.14 -3.40
CA LEU A 72 7.32 0.82 -4.50
C LEU A 72 6.31 0.34 -5.54
N ILE A 73 5.36 1.20 -5.89
CA ILE A 73 4.32 0.95 -6.87
C ILE A 73 4.58 1.86 -8.08
N GLN A 74 4.84 1.26 -9.23
CA GLN A 74 5.03 2.00 -10.47
C GLN A 74 3.68 2.51 -11.00
N SER A 75 3.61 3.78 -11.37
CA SER A 75 2.41 4.34 -12.01
C SER A 75 2.25 3.79 -13.43
N ALA A 76 1.04 3.35 -13.76
CA ALA A 76 0.66 2.91 -15.10
C ALA A 76 0.52 4.07 -16.11
N ARG A 77 0.59 5.32 -15.63
CA ARG A 77 0.49 6.55 -16.45
C ARG A 77 1.83 7.28 -16.54
N CYS A 78 2.95 6.58 -16.29
CA CYS A 78 4.28 7.14 -16.48
C CYS A 78 4.44 7.61 -17.94
N ALA A 79 4.70 8.89 -18.14
CA ALA A 79 5.07 9.41 -19.46
C ALA A 79 6.33 8.67 -19.94
N LYS A 80 6.40 8.35 -21.23
CA LYS A 80 7.58 7.71 -21.86
C LYS A 80 8.74 8.72 -21.86
N LYS A 81 9.46 8.84 -20.75
CA LYS A 81 10.79 9.45 -20.75
C LYS A 81 11.83 8.37 -20.99
N THR A 82 12.70 8.59 -21.97
CA THR A 82 13.96 7.86 -22.09
C THR A 82 14.86 8.37 -20.96
N ILE A 83 15.14 7.54 -19.96
CA ILE A 83 16.18 7.84 -18.98
C ILE A 83 17.49 7.36 -19.60
N THR A 84 18.21 8.27 -20.27
CA THR A 84 19.56 7.98 -20.79
C THR A 84 20.53 7.88 -19.64
N THR A 85 21.10 6.69 -19.44
CA THR A 85 22.10 6.45 -18.40
C THR A 85 23.46 6.31 -19.08
N HIS A 86 24.41 7.18 -18.75
CA HIS A 86 25.81 6.99 -19.14
C HIS A 86 26.67 6.99 -17.88
N LYS A 87 27.32 5.85 -17.62
CA LYS A 87 28.40 5.76 -16.64
C LYS A 87 29.52 6.71 -17.10
N ASN A 88 29.76 7.79 -16.35
CA ASN A 88 31.07 8.22 -15.84
C ASN A 88 31.07 9.70 -15.39
N ASN A 89 31.08 9.89 -14.07
CA ASN A 89 31.92 10.86 -13.37
C ASN A 89 31.76 12.40 -13.43
N GLU A 90 30.60 12.98 -13.75
CA GLU A 90 30.40 14.44 -13.53
C GLU A 90 29.05 14.75 -12.87
N VAL A 91 29.03 15.71 -11.95
CA VAL A 91 27.92 16.07 -11.06
C VAL A 91 26.59 16.31 -11.81
N TYR A 92 25.46 15.80 -11.30
CA TYR A 92 24.18 15.76 -12.02
C TYR A 92 23.09 16.64 -11.37
N GLU A 93 22.65 17.66 -12.12
CA GLU A 93 21.41 18.38 -11.82
C GLU A 93 20.20 17.58 -12.29
N ILE A 94 19.38 17.18 -11.32
CA ILE A 94 17.97 16.87 -11.55
C ILE A 94 17.33 18.22 -11.83
N ASP A 95 16.80 18.42 -13.03
CA ASP A 95 15.89 19.56 -13.26
C ASP A 95 14.80 19.45 -12.20
N SER A 96 14.76 20.42 -11.28
CA SER A 96 14.13 20.30 -9.96
C SER A 96 12.63 20.00 -10.07
N ASP A 97 12.07 20.28 -11.25
CA ASP A 97 10.74 19.95 -11.68
C ASP A 97 10.75 19.25 -13.06
N PRO A 98 10.73 17.91 -13.13
CA PRO A 98 10.48 17.24 -14.40
C PRO A 98 9.07 17.63 -14.86
N VAL A 99 8.99 18.45 -15.92
CA VAL A 99 7.74 18.90 -16.55
C VAL A 99 6.71 17.75 -16.58
N GLN A 100 5.59 17.99 -15.90
CA GLN A 100 4.59 17.00 -15.52
C GLN A 100 3.71 16.63 -16.73
N TYR A 101 4.23 15.76 -17.62
CA TYR A 101 3.46 15.22 -18.76
C TYR A 101 2.61 13.98 -18.42
N SER A 102 2.54 13.60 -17.15
CA SER A 102 1.75 12.43 -16.73
C SER A 102 0.34 12.84 -16.32
N ASP A 103 -0.65 12.06 -16.75
CA ASP A 103 -2.03 12.14 -16.25
C ASP A 103 -2.11 11.84 -14.74
N ASP A 104 -1.09 11.18 -14.18
CA ASP A 104 -0.97 10.86 -12.77
C ASP A 104 -0.16 11.95 -12.03
N LYS A 105 -0.85 13.04 -11.71
CA LYS A 105 -0.24 14.25 -11.14
C LYS A 105 0.34 14.05 -9.73
N GLU A 106 -0.04 13.00 -9.03
CA GLU A 106 0.39 12.73 -7.65
C GLU A 106 1.63 11.84 -7.59
N ALA A 107 1.95 11.10 -8.66
CA ALA A 107 3.16 10.29 -8.73
C ALA A 107 4.44 11.14 -8.82
N ARG A 108 5.54 10.61 -8.26
CA ARG A 108 6.88 11.24 -8.27
C ARG A 108 7.96 10.24 -8.63
N TRP A 109 9.11 10.74 -9.10
CA TRP A 109 10.29 9.93 -9.42
C TRP A 109 11.08 9.61 -8.16
N THR A 110 11.63 8.39 -8.07
CA THR A 110 12.56 7.97 -7.02
C THR A 110 13.66 7.07 -7.60
N PHE A 111 14.82 7.06 -6.96
CA PHE A 111 15.93 6.15 -7.30
C PHE A 111 16.23 5.27 -6.08
N LYS A 112 15.93 3.98 -6.17
CA LYS A 112 16.21 2.98 -5.12
C LYS A 112 16.76 1.71 -5.74
N ALA A 113 17.72 1.08 -5.05
CA ALA A 113 18.35 -0.18 -5.48
C ALA A 113 18.84 -0.17 -6.95
N GLY A 114 19.39 0.95 -7.41
CA GLY A 114 19.93 1.07 -8.78
C GLY A 114 18.89 1.31 -9.87
N LYS A 115 17.61 1.53 -9.54
CA LYS A 115 16.52 1.69 -10.51
C LYS A 115 15.72 2.97 -10.28
N TYR A 116 15.44 3.70 -11.35
CA TYR A 116 14.48 4.80 -11.36
C TYR A 116 13.05 4.28 -11.48
N THR A 117 12.16 4.76 -10.61
CA THR A 117 10.74 4.40 -10.61
C THR A 117 9.89 5.67 -10.48
N TYR A 118 8.91 5.83 -11.38
CA TYR A 118 7.88 6.85 -11.27
C TYR A 118 6.61 6.24 -10.69
N GLY A 119 6.13 6.78 -9.57
CA GLY A 119 4.92 6.28 -8.94
C GLY A 119 4.82 6.64 -7.47
N TYR A 120 4.52 5.62 -6.67
CA TYR A 120 4.19 5.73 -5.26
C TYR A 120 5.05 4.80 -4.41
N SER A 121 5.16 5.12 -3.12
CA SER A 121 5.54 4.16 -2.09
C SER A 121 4.31 3.86 -1.24
N SER A 122 4.09 2.58 -0.94
CA SER A 122 3.02 2.11 -0.09
C SER A 122 3.61 1.43 1.12
N VAL A 123 3.25 1.90 2.31
CA VAL A 123 3.56 1.24 3.57
C VAL A 123 2.32 0.50 4.05
N VAL A 124 2.43 -0.82 4.15
CA VAL A 124 1.35 -1.72 4.57
C VAL A 124 1.69 -2.33 5.91
N THR A 125 0.72 -2.34 6.81
CA THR A 125 0.83 -3.02 8.10
C THR A 125 -0.09 -4.24 8.11
N THR A 126 0.41 -5.37 8.60
CA THR A 126 -0.37 -6.62 8.71
C THR A 126 -0.29 -7.19 10.12
N ASP A 127 -1.23 -8.08 10.47
CA ASP A 127 -1.07 -8.97 11.62
C ASP A 127 -0.09 -10.11 11.31
N ALA A 128 0.12 -11.01 12.28
CA ALA A 128 1.00 -12.17 12.14
C ALA A 128 0.52 -13.19 11.08
N ASN A 129 -0.78 -13.18 10.73
CA ASN A 129 -1.36 -14.03 9.69
C ASN A 129 -1.31 -13.38 8.30
N GLY A 130 -0.76 -12.17 8.19
CA GLY A 130 -0.68 -11.42 6.93
C GLY A 130 -1.95 -10.64 6.57
N LEU A 131 -2.93 -10.53 7.47
CA LEU A 131 -4.13 -9.73 7.22
C LEU A 131 -3.84 -8.24 7.39
N ILE A 132 -4.21 -7.46 6.37
CA ILE A 132 -3.91 -6.02 6.32
C ILE A 132 -4.65 -5.27 7.43
N ASN A 133 -3.90 -4.55 8.26
CA ASN A 133 -4.40 -3.58 9.23
C ASN A 133 -4.64 -2.24 8.55
N LYS A 134 -3.64 -1.76 7.79
CA LYS A 134 -3.70 -0.50 7.07
C LYS A 134 -2.75 -0.51 5.88
N ALA A 135 -3.08 0.27 4.85
CA ALA A 135 -2.15 0.67 3.82
C ALA A 135 -2.09 2.20 3.75
N THR A 136 -0.89 2.76 3.64
CA THR A 136 -0.68 4.20 3.43
C THR A 136 0.12 4.38 2.16
N ILE A 137 -0.39 5.19 1.25
CA ILE A 137 0.22 5.44 -0.06
C ILE A 137 0.68 6.89 -0.10
N HIS A 138 1.88 7.10 -0.61
CA HIS A 138 2.49 8.42 -0.78
C HIS A 138 3.32 8.45 -2.06
N PRO A 139 3.63 9.63 -2.60
CA PRO A 139 4.50 9.73 -3.77
C PRO A 139 5.86 9.04 -3.52
N ALA A 140 6.45 8.43 -4.56
CA ALA A 140 7.61 7.55 -4.39
C ALA A 140 8.90 8.23 -3.88
N ASN A 141 9.00 9.55 -3.99
CA ASN A 141 10.12 10.33 -3.46
C ASN A 141 9.99 10.57 -1.94
N ASN A 142 8.83 10.30 -1.34
CA ASN A 142 8.68 10.39 0.10
C ASN A 142 9.35 9.19 0.77
N SER A 143 10.09 9.46 1.84
CA SER A 143 10.63 8.40 2.70
C SER A 143 9.50 7.69 3.42
N GLU A 144 9.56 6.36 3.45
CA GLU A 144 8.60 5.53 4.20
C GLU A 144 8.65 5.83 5.70
N MET A 145 9.80 6.33 6.17
CA MET A 145 10.03 6.71 7.56
C MET A 145 9.17 7.89 8.01
N THR A 146 8.79 8.77 7.10
CA THR A 146 7.97 9.95 7.40
C THR A 146 6.62 9.52 8.00
N TYR A 147 6.03 8.44 7.48
CA TYR A 147 4.71 7.94 7.88
C TYR A 147 4.78 6.82 8.92
N PHE A 148 5.98 6.39 9.28
CA PHE A 148 6.21 5.28 10.21
C PHE A 148 5.56 5.50 11.57
N LYS A 149 5.63 6.73 12.11
CA LYS A 149 5.02 7.07 13.41
C LYS A 149 3.49 6.96 13.37
N GLU A 150 2.86 7.36 12.27
CA GLU A 150 1.41 7.27 12.11
C GLU A 150 0.97 5.81 12.00
N ASN A 151 1.70 5.01 11.21
CA ASN A 151 1.45 3.58 11.05
C ASN A 151 1.61 2.81 12.37
N ILE A 152 2.63 3.12 13.18
CA ILE A 152 2.82 2.52 14.51
C ILE A 152 1.71 2.90 15.50
N LYS A 153 1.37 4.20 15.59
CA LYS A 153 0.37 4.68 16.56
C LYS A 153 -0.97 3.96 16.40
N GLN A 154 -1.35 3.69 15.15
CA GLN A 154 -2.62 3.04 14.84
C GLN A 154 -2.60 1.53 15.02
N ALA A 155 -1.44 0.89 14.85
CA ALA A 155 -1.36 -0.57 14.92
C ALA A 155 -1.55 -1.13 16.34
N GLN A 156 -1.55 -0.27 17.38
CA GLN A 156 -1.72 -0.63 18.80
C GLN A 156 -0.92 -1.86 19.24
N ALA A 157 0.25 -2.04 18.63
CA ALA A 157 1.11 -3.20 18.75
C ALA A 157 2.21 -3.00 19.80
N TYR A 158 2.70 -4.11 20.36
CA TYR A 158 3.88 -4.14 21.23
C TYR A 158 5.15 -4.67 20.53
N GLU A 159 5.00 -5.37 19.39
CA GLU A 159 6.12 -5.90 18.62
C GLU A 159 5.95 -5.61 17.13
N PHE A 160 7.04 -5.16 16.50
CA PHE A 160 7.06 -4.75 15.10
C PHE A 160 8.14 -5.52 14.35
N TYR A 161 7.76 -6.14 13.23
CA TYR A 161 8.67 -6.82 12.32
C TYR A 161 8.82 -6.02 11.03
N MET A 162 10.06 -5.89 10.55
CA MET A 162 10.39 -5.06 9.40
C MET A 162 11.53 -5.67 8.60
N THR A 163 11.57 -5.36 7.30
CA THR A 163 12.68 -5.75 6.42
C THR A 163 13.99 -5.10 6.86
N LYS A 164 15.10 -5.85 6.74
CA LYS A 164 16.46 -5.40 7.08
C LYS A 164 16.83 -4.14 6.28
N GLY A 165 17.19 -3.06 6.98
CA GLY A 165 17.55 -1.76 6.37
C GLY A 165 16.67 -0.59 6.82
N GLN A 166 15.52 -0.86 7.45
CA GLN A 166 14.72 0.17 8.10
C GLN A 166 15.29 0.51 9.50
N PRO A 167 15.38 1.79 9.91
CA PRO A 167 16.08 2.22 11.11
C PRO A 167 15.40 1.73 12.40
N LEU A 168 15.97 0.68 12.99
CA LEU A 168 15.69 0.13 14.32
C LEU A 168 15.64 1.19 15.44
N LYS A 169 16.33 2.33 15.29
CA LYS A 169 16.39 3.40 16.30
C LYS A 169 15.03 4.07 16.58
N LEU A 170 14.13 4.18 15.60
CA LEU A 170 12.80 4.77 15.82
C LEU A 170 11.87 3.81 16.59
N ILE A 171 11.99 2.50 16.34
CA ILE A 171 11.21 1.43 16.99
C ILE A 171 11.52 1.41 18.49
N ALA A 172 12.80 1.37 18.85
CA ALA A 172 13.24 1.32 20.23
C ALA A 172 12.78 2.55 21.05
N LYS A 173 12.69 3.74 20.41
CA LYS A 173 12.20 4.95 21.09
C LYS A 173 10.69 4.91 21.34
N HIS A 174 9.89 4.39 20.42
CA HIS A 174 8.43 4.29 20.61
C HIS A 174 8.05 3.25 21.66
N LEU A 175 8.71 2.09 21.67
CA LEU A 175 8.46 1.02 22.64
C LEU A 175 8.82 1.44 24.08
N LYS A 176 9.84 2.29 24.26
CA LYS A 176 10.23 2.82 25.59
C LYS A 176 9.21 3.78 26.23
N HIS A 177 8.31 4.39 25.46
CA HIS A 177 7.32 5.34 25.98
C HIS A 177 5.97 4.69 26.35
N LYS A 178 5.82 3.37 26.15
CA LYS A 178 4.59 2.63 26.47
C LYS A 178 4.71 1.76 27.73
N ASN A 179 5.90 1.70 28.36
CA ASN A 179 6.14 1.01 29.63
C ASN A 179 6.16 2.01 30.77
#